data_AF-A0A916HS70-F1
#
_entry.id   AF-A0A916HS70-F1
#
_cell.length_a   1.000
_cell.length_b   1.000
_cell.length_c   1.000
_cell.angle_alpha   90.00
_cell.angle_beta   90.00
_cell.angle_gamma   90.00
#
_symmetry.space_group_name_H-M   'P 1'
#
loop_
_entity.id
_entity.type
_entity.pdbx_description
1 polymer ?
#
loop_
_entity_poly.entity_id
_entity_poly.type
_entity_poly.pdbx_seq_one_letter_code
_entity_poly.pdbx_strand_id
1 'polypeptide(L)'
;MLIVDLLVLARRARTLLSVTLVGALMSAPAAAQTVFFHGKTDFSADLAASKVTLMAEEIENRSNGKSGNVLLELWAAPPGNDGCGQYTGWRVATAQVGQMAPGTTVRNFVGTVDASSLPETAGAYPLGLWVQQRQGDVIYWMNCVNPGGALNVVPKSSCHSQLTLSSSAVNVSGNGGSGNISVTVPSGCQWKAGSNASWLTATPANATGTGAVSYTAEANDYGVARTGYIVVGGKQFSVSQPAKATATVVEFYNPDLDHYFITADPNEQTFVDSGAVGRWQRTGNTFKAGGPNQVCRFYGNSATNPATGAPYGPNSHFYTANAAECAFLKTLFNPTASSWKFEGNDFATTPASNGACTGGLVPVYRAYNNGFAQGVDSNHRITSNLAAYQQTVAAGWSAEGVVLCAPQ
;
A
#
# COMPACT_ATOMS: atom_id res chain seq x y z
N MET A 1 25.13 29.25 42.00
CA MET A 1 25.47 27.90 42.45
C MET A 1 24.67 26.93 41.59
N LEU A 2 25.38 26.22 40.69
CA LEU A 2 24.96 25.10 39.82
C LEU A 2 23.80 25.38 38.82
N ILE A 3 23.97 25.39 37.49
CA ILE A 3 24.61 24.43 36.55
C ILE A 3 24.16 22.98 36.79
N VAL A 4 23.67 22.38 35.70
CA VAL A 4 23.41 20.95 35.41
C VAL A 4 21.91 20.63 35.28
N ASP A 5 21.43 20.64 34.02
CA ASP A 5 20.52 19.62 33.43
C ASP A 5 19.93 20.00 32.06
N LEU A 6 20.59 20.90 31.31
CA LEU A 6 20.31 21.11 29.89
C LEU A 6 21.25 20.34 28.93
N LEU A 7 22.06 19.39 29.44
CA LEU A 7 23.16 18.78 28.66
C LEU A 7 23.01 17.28 28.31
N VAL A 8 21.83 16.67 28.45
CA VAL A 8 21.68 15.21 28.23
C VAL A 8 20.77 14.84 27.03
N LEU A 9 20.05 15.77 26.40
CA LEU A 9 19.08 15.45 25.33
C LEU A 9 19.49 15.82 23.88
N ALA A 10 20.68 16.38 23.64
CA ALA A 10 21.13 16.75 22.29
C ALA A 10 22.14 15.75 21.65
N ARG A 11 22.27 14.52 22.16
CA ARG A 11 23.17 13.48 21.61
C ARG A 11 22.54 12.51 20.61
N ARG A 12 21.27 12.67 20.20
CA ARG A 12 20.59 11.68 19.32
C ARG A 12 19.68 12.28 18.24
N ALA A 13 20.20 13.19 17.44
CA ALA A 13 19.67 13.45 16.11
C ALA A 13 20.82 13.55 15.11
N ARG A 14 21.71 12.55 15.09
CA ARG A 14 22.68 12.41 14.01
C ARG A 14 21.91 12.00 12.76
N THR A 15 21.82 12.93 11.82
CA THR A 15 21.37 12.73 10.45
C THR A 15 21.98 11.43 9.90
N LEU A 16 21.16 10.39 9.70
CA LEU A 16 21.62 9.16 9.04
C LEU A 16 21.89 9.49 7.57
N LEU A 17 23.16 9.74 7.26
CA LEU A 17 23.72 9.71 5.92
C LEU A 17 23.88 8.25 5.52
N SER A 18 23.27 7.81 4.41
CA SER A 18 23.62 6.53 3.81
C SER A 18 24.93 6.72 3.05
N VAL A 19 25.96 5.97 3.45
CA VAL A 19 27.27 6.05 2.82
C VAL A 19 27.83 4.63 2.68
N THR A 20 28.12 4.24 1.45
CA THR A 20 28.77 2.97 1.11
C THR A 20 30.13 3.27 0.55
N LEU A 21 31.14 2.54 1.02
CA LEU A 21 32.52 2.76 0.64
C LEU A 21 33.26 1.43 0.61
N VAL A 22 33.98 1.21 -0.49
CA VAL A 22 34.86 0.07 -0.72
C VAL A 22 36.12 0.60 -1.40
N GLY A 23 37.30 0.20 -0.94
CA GLY A 23 38.56 0.57 -1.56
C GLY A 23 39.69 -0.38 -1.19
N ALA A 24 40.76 -0.34 -1.96
CA ALA A 24 41.96 -1.15 -1.79
C ALA A 24 43.15 -0.21 -1.54
N LEU A 25 43.94 -0.49 -0.52
CA LEU A 25 45.12 0.31 -0.20
C LEU A 25 46.26 0.01 -1.17
N MET A 26 46.87 1.06 -1.70
CA MET A 26 48.11 0.96 -2.45
C MET A 26 49.30 0.96 -1.47
N SER A 27 50.33 0.18 -1.74
CA SER A 27 51.52 0.12 -0.88
C SER A 27 52.23 1.48 -0.83
N ALA A 28 52.56 1.94 0.37
CA ALA A 28 53.34 3.16 0.55
C ALA A 28 54.84 2.91 0.26
N PRO A 29 55.58 3.88 -0.30
CA PRO A 29 57.00 3.71 -0.65
C PRO A 29 57.89 3.43 0.57
N ALA A 30 58.90 2.58 0.38
CA ALA A 30 59.67 1.87 1.42
C ALA A 30 60.61 2.71 2.30
N ALA A 31 60.65 4.03 2.16
CA ALA A 31 61.62 4.86 2.89
C ALA A 31 61.06 5.26 4.28
N ALA A 32 61.75 4.81 5.34
CA ALA A 32 61.54 5.16 6.76
C ALA A 32 60.31 4.58 7.49
N GLN A 33 59.78 3.43 7.04
CA GLN A 33 58.64 2.79 7.72
C GLN A 33 59.10 1.77 8.78
N THR A 34 58.42 1.71 9.92
CA THR A 34 58.65 0.71 10.98
C THR A 34 57.54 -0.33 11.08
N VAL A 35 56.35 -0.04 10.54
CA VAL A 35 55.24 -0.99 10.38
C VAL A 35 54.86 -1.04 8.91
N PHE A 36 54.83 -2.24 8.34
CA PHE A 36 54.61 -2.50 6.93
C PHE A 36 53.28 -3.25 6.73
N PHE A 37 52.60 -2.94 5.64
CA PHE A 37 51.43 -3.69 5.18
C PHE A 37 51.85 -4.46 3.93
N HIS A 38 51.56 -5.76 3.93
CA HIS A 38 51.85 -6.65 2.82
C HIS A 38 50.54 -7.23 2.27
N GLY A 39 50.50 -7.46 0.96
CA GLY A 39 49.33 -8.01 0.28
C GLY A 39 48.19 -6.99 0.07
N LYS A 40 46.99 -7.52 -0.15
CA LYS A 40 45.77 -6.74 -0.37
C LYS A 40 45.21 -6.27 0.98
N THR A 41 45.11 -4.96 1.17
CA THR A 41 44.44 -4.39 2.34
C THR A 41 43.18 -3.70 1.83
N ASP A 42 42.02 -4.17 2.30
CA ASP A 42 40.71 -3.72 1.84
C ASP A 42 39.94 -3.12 3.02
N PHE A 43 39.03 -2.20 2.75
CA PHE A 43 38.09 -1.72 3.76
C PHE A 43 36.68 -1.67 3.17
N SER A 44 35.71 -1.90 4.04
CA SER A 44 34.30 -1.75 3.73
C SER A 44 33.61 -1.00 4.86
N ALA A 45 32.73 -0.08 4.52
CA ALA A 45 31.91 0.63 5.51
C ALA A 45 30.43 0.46 5.16
N ASP A 46 29.65 0.00 6.14
CA ASP A 46 28.19 0.04 6.13
C ASP A 46 27.73 1.04 7.18
N LEU A 47 27.64 2.29 6.75
CA LEU A 47 27.31 3.41 7.63
C LEU A 47 25.80 3.50 7.92
N ALA A 48 24.95 2.75 7.20
CA ALA A 48 23.54 2.58 7.57
C ALA A 48 23.41 1.75 8.86
N ALA A 49 24.32 0.80 9.08
CA ALA A 49 24.46 0.05 10.33
C ALA A 49 25.39 0.71 11.36
N SER A 50 25.94 1.89 11.07
CA SER A 50 26.99 2.58 11.84
C SER A 50 28.29 1.77 12.03
N LYS A 51 28.60 0.83 11.13
CA LYS A 51 29.76 -0.06 11.25
C LYS A 51 30.78 0.13 10.13
N VAL A 52 32.05 0.11 10.50
CA VAL A 52 33.18 0.09 9.56
C VAL A 52 33.99 -1.16 9.82
N THR A 53 34.29 -1.92 8.76
CA THR A 53 35.13 -3.12 8.80
C THR A 53 36.41 -2.86 8.02
N LEU A 54 37.54 -2.92 8.73
CA LEU A 54 38.89 -2.82 8.17
C LEU A 54 39.45 -4.22 8.02
N MET A 55 39.99 -4.55 6.84
CA MET A 55 40.60 -5.85 6.55
C MET A 55 42.04 -5.67 6.09
N ALA A 56 42.97 -6.45 6.65
CA ALA A 56 44.35 -6.47 6.19
C ALA A 56 44.85 -7.91 6.05
N GLU A 57 45.39 -8.23 4.87
CA GLU A 57 45.98 -9.55 4.62
C GLU A 57 47.21 -9.80 5.50
N GLU A 58 48.09 -8.80 5.63
CA GLU A 58 49.29 -8.90 6.46
C GLU A 58 49.74 -7.53 7.00
N ILE A 59 49.98 -7.47 8.31
CA ILE A 59 50.55 -6.33 9.04
C ILE A 59 51.84 -6.80 9.71
N GLU A 60 52.97 -6.17 9.44
CA GLU A 60 54.28 -6.56 9.95
C GLU A 60 54.93 -5.39 10.71
N ASN A 61 55.44 -5.63 11.93
CA ASN A 61 56.26 -4.65 12.65
C ASN A 61 57.75 -4.91 12.38
N ARG A 62 58.38 -4.13 11.50
CA ARG A 62 59.83 -4.19 11.21
C ARG A 62 60.66 -3.18 11.99
N SER A 63 60.12 -2.59 13.06
CA SER A 63 60.87 -1.65 13.89
C SER A 63 62.13 -2.30 14.47
N ASN A 64 63.23 -1.55 14.53
CA ASN A 64 64.47 -2.02 15.16
C ASN A 64 64.36 -1.91 16.70
N GLY A 65 63.62 -2.84 17.33
CA GLY A 65 63.56 -2.99 18.79
C GLY A 65 62.40 -2.29 19.51
N LYS A 66 61.36 -1.80 18.81
CA LYS A 66 60.21 -1.11 19.44
C LYS A 66 58.93 -1.96 19.41
N SER A 67 58.50 -2.39 20.60
CA SER A 67 57.16 -2.95 20.81
C SER A 67 56.15 -1.82 21.04
N GLY A 68 54.94 -1.96 20.53
CA GLY A 68 53.87 -0.98 20.78
C GLY A 68 52.50 -1.46 20.30
N ASN A 69 51.45 -0.80 20.77
CA ASN A 69 50.10 -1.02 20.28
C ASN A 69 49.97 -0.40 18.89
N VAL A 70 49.55 -1.21 17.93
CA VAL A 70 49.24 -0.75 16.58
C VAL A 70 47.77 -0.39 16.49
N LEU A 71 47.52 0.84 16.08
CA LEU A 71 46.20 1.42 15.90
C LEU A 71 46.01 1.82 14.45
N LEU A 72 44.87 1.45 13.88
CA LEU A 72 44.41 1.88 12.57
C LEU A 72 43.33 2.95 12.76
N GLU A 73 43.47 4.10 12.12
CA GLU A 73 42.46 5.15 12.09
C GLU A 73 42.10 5.49 10.65
N LEU A 74 40.83 5.31 10.28
CA LEU A 74 40.32 5.75 8.99
C LEU A 74 39.85 7.19 9.10
N TRP A 75 40.35 8.06 8.25
CA TRP A 75 40.02 9.49 8.21
C TRP A 75 39.40 9.87 6.87
N ALA A 76 38.46 10.81 6.91
CA ALA A 76 37.92 11.50 5.75
C ALA A 76 38.43 12.95 5.76
N ALA A 77 39.17 13.33 4.74
CA ALA A 77 39.76 14.66 4.63
C ALA A 77 38.85 15.62 3.87
N PRO A 78 38.95 16.94 4.11
CA PRO A 78 38.24 17.95 3.34
C PRO A 78 38.55 17.85 1.83
N PRO A 79 37.61 18.26 0.95
CA PRO A 79 37.85 18.31 -0.48
C PRO A 79 39.11 19.12 -0.83
N GLY A 80 39.95 18.59 -1.73
CA GLY A 80 41.22 19.20 -2.13
C GLY A 80 42.45 18.76 -1.33
N ASN A 81 42.28 17.92 -0.29
CA ASN A 81 43.36 17.22 0.39
C ASN A 81 43.36 15.73 -0.03
N ASP A 82 44.52 15.07 -0.04
CA ASP A 82 44.68 13.69 -0.52
C ASP A 82 44.32 12.62 0.52
N GLY A 83 43.78 13.01 1.68
CA GLY A 83 43.50 12.09 2.79
C GLY A 83 44.66 11.94 3.79
N CYS A 84 45.88 12.36 3.41
CA CYS A 84 47.10 12.16 4.18
C CYS A 84 47.80 13.46 4.64
N GLY A 85 47.23 14.65 4.35
CA GLY A 85 47.62 15.88 5.03
C GLY A 85 47.30 15.84 6.55
N GLN A 86 48.19 16.38 7.39
CA GLN A 86 48.16 16.32 8.88
C GLN A 86 46.74 16.42 9.48
N TYR A 87 46.16 15.32 9.96
CA TYR A 87 44.91 15.20 10.75
C TYR A 87 43.79 16.23 10.51
N THR A 88 43.66 16.75 9.29
CA THR A 88 42.58 17.67 8.94
C THR A 88 41.41 16.83 8.45
N GLY A 89 40.28 16.86 9.16
CA GLY A 89 39.06 16.17 8.74
C GLY A 89 38.38 15.41 9.87
N TRP A 90 37.67 14.34 9.49
CA TRP A 90 36.82 13.55 10.37
C TRP A 90 37.41 12.16 10.56
N ARG A 91 37.62 11.75 11.80
CA ARG A 91 38.02 10.37 12.14
C ARG A 91 36.80 9.47 12.04
N VAL A 92 36.73 8.71 10.97
CA VAL A 92 35.58 7.85 10.64
C VAL A 92 35.55 6.65 11.57
N ALA A 93 36.67 5.94 11.71
CA ALA A 93 36.76 4.70 12.48
C ALA A 93 38.15 4.50 13.08
N THR A 94 38.22 3.70 14.15
CA THR A 94 39.46 3.39 14.86
C THR A 94 39.47 1.92 15.26
N ALA A 95 40.40 1.12 14.76
CA ALA A 95 40.53 -0.30 15.09
C ALA A 95 41.88 -0.61 15.76
N GLN A 96 41.83 -1.35 16.86
CA GLN A 96 43.01 -1.81 17.58
C GLN A 96 43.50 -3.13 16.97
N VAL A 97 44.74 -3.17 16.49
CA VAL A 97 45.40 -4.43 16.10
C VAL A 97 45.96 -5.12 17.34
N GLY A 98 46.37 -4.33 18.35
CA GLY A 98 46.95 -4.81 19.60
C GLY A 98 48.47 -4.60 19.66
N GLN A 99 49.10 -5.16 20.69
CA GLN A 99 50.55 -5.01 20.90
C GLN A 99 51.35 -5.88 19.92
N MET A 100 52.22 -5.27 19.13
CA MET A 100 53.10 -5.97 18.19
C MET A 100 54.56 -5.77 18.59
N ALA A 101 55.29 -6.87 18.81
CA ALA A 101 56.72 -6.87 19.04
C ALA A 101 57.51 -6.74 17.72
N PRO A 102 58.78 -6.31 17.76
CA PRO A 102 59.65 -6.33 16.57
C PRO A 102 59.69 -7.70 15.88
N GLY A 103 59.56 -7.70 14.56
CA GLY A 103 59.55 -8.91 13.73
C GLY A 103 58.24 -9.71 13.77
N THR A 104 57.18 -9.21 14.43
CA THR A 104 55.89 -9.90 14.47
C THR A 104 55.00 -9.53 13.29
N THR A 105 54.20 -10.51 12.88
CA THR A 105 53.24 -10.40 11.77
C THR A 105 51.85 -10.79 12.23
N VAL A 106 50.85 -9.96 11.92
CA VAL A 106 49.42 -10.28 12.02
C VAL A 106 48.90 -10.54 10.62
N ARG A 107 48.24 -11.68 10.40
CA ARG A 107 47.64 -12.05 9.11
C ARG A 107 46.12 -12.05 9.19
N ASN A 108 45.45 -11.74 8.09
CA ASN A 108 43.99 -11.75 7.94
C ASN A 108 43.27 -10.95 9.04
N PHE A 109 43.79 -9.77 9.36
CA PHE A 109 43.16 -8.88 10.32
C PHE A 109 41.78 -8.47 9.83
N VAL A 110 40.78 -8.55 10.71
CA VAL A 110 39.45 -7.99 10.49
C VAL A 110 39.05 -7.23 11.76
N GLY A 111 38.90 -5.92 11.65
CA GLY A 111 38.46 -5.06 12.74
C GLY A 111 37.14 -4.37 12.39
N THR A 112 36.08 -4.65 13.13
CA THR A 112 34.80 -3.94 12.99
C THR A 112 34.60 -3.00 14.16
N VAL A 113 34.33 -1.72 13.87
CA VAL A 113 34.15 -0.67 14.89
C VAL A 113 33.04 0.29 14.50
N ASP A 114 32.45 0.93 15.51
CA ASP A 114 31.42 1.94 15.30
C ASP A 114 32.02 3.20 14.68
N ALA A 115 31.29 3.80 13.74
CA ALA A 115 31.70 5.07 13.13
C ALA A 115 31.63 6.21 14.15
N SER A 116 32.74 6.91 14.38
CA SER A 116 32.87 7.88 15.48
C SER A 116 32.50 9.31 15.08
N SER A 117 32.93 9.76 13.89
CA SER A 117 32.62 11.09 13.33
C SER A 117 32.53 11.07 11.80
N LEU A 118 31.54 11.78 11.25
CA LEU A 118 31.31 11.89 9.80
C LEU A 118 31.15 13.37 9.41
N PRO A 119 31.53 13.77 8.18
CA PRO A 119 31.20 15.09 7.65
C PRO A 119 29.69 15.27 7.51
N GLU A 120 29.16 16.43 7.92
CA GLU A 120 27.72 16.73 7.78
C GLU A 120 27.37 17.34 6.41
N THR A 121 28.37 17.94 5.74
CA THR A 121 28.19 18.63 4.47
C THR A 121 28.27 17.65 3.31
N ALA A 122 27.43 17.85 2.29
CA ALA A 122 27.49 17.08 1.05
C ALA A 122 28.87 17.19 0.40
N GLY A 123 29.41 16.08 -0.10
CA GLY A 123 30.68 16.11 -0.81
C GLY A 123 31.36 14.74 -0.90
N ALA A 124 32.37 14.69 -1.77
CA ALA A 124 33.32 13.59 -1.84
C ALA A 124 34.54 13.95 -0.99
N TYR A 125 34.75 13.19 0.08
CA TYR A 125 35.84 13.39 1.03
C TYR A 125 36.91 12.34 0.82
N PRO A 126 38.10 12.69 0.32
CA PRO A 126 39.20 11.75 0.12
C PRO A 126 39.55 11.06 1.44
N LEU A 127 39.87 9.77 1.35
CA LEU A 127 40.15 8.97 2.54
C LEU A 127 41.64 8.83 2.78
N GLY A 128 42.01 8.69 4.05
CA GLY A 128 43.35 8.31 4.46
C GLY A 128 43.29 7.28 5.59
N LEU A 129 44.07 6.22 5.47
CA LEU A 129 44.25 5.27 6.56
C LEU A 129 45.54 5.61 7.30
N TRP A 130 45.39 6.07 8.54
CA TRP A 130 46.50 6.35 9.44
C TRP A 130 46.83 5.13 10.27
N VAL A 131 48.11 4.80 10.31
CA VAL A 131 48.65 3.70 11.09
C VAL A 131 49.55 4.30 12.14
N GLN A 132 49.31 3.95 13.40
CA GLN A 132 50.04 4.51 14.51
C GLN A 132 50.58 3.41 15.41
N GLN A 133 51.86 3.53 15.77
CA GLN A 133 52.46 2.71 16.80
C GLN A 133 52.56 3.55 18.08
N ARG A 134 51.86 3.10 19.13
CA ARG A 134 51.74 3.82 20.39
C ARG A 134 52.28 3.02 21.58
N GLN A 135 52.81 3.72 22.57
CA GLN A 135 53.05 3.18 23.92
C GLN A 135 52.36 4.12 24.92
N GLY A 136 51.24 3.69 25.48
CA GLY A 136 50.31 4.61 26.15
C GLY A 136 49.74 5.62 25.15
N ASP A 137 49.70 6.90 25.55
CA ASP A 137 49.18 7.99 24.72
C ASP A 137 50.23 8.57 23.75
N VAL A 138 51.48 8.13 23.83
CA VAL A 138 52.57 8.65 23.00
C VAL A 138 52.62 7.90 21.67
N ILE A 139 52.53 8.65 20.57
CA ILE A 139 52.72 8.14 19.20
C ILE A 139 54.21 8.20 18.87
N TYR A 140 54.84 7.05 18.70
CA TYR A 140 56.27 6.96 18.37
C TYR A 140 56.52 6.89 16.87
N TRP A 141 55.53 6.40 16.13
CA TRP A 141 55.57 6.34 14.69
C TRP A 141 54.15 6.45 14.13
N MET A 142 54.01 7.17 13.03
CA MET A 142 52.79 7.17 12.24
C MET A 142 53.11 7.23 10.76
N ASN A 143 52.22 6.65 9.96
CA ASN A 143 52.21 6.80 8.51
C ASN A 143 50.77 6.86 8.00
N CYS A 144 50.58 7.45 6.84
CA CYS A 144 49.30 7.48 6.15
C CYS A 144 49.40 6.75 4.81
N VAL A 145 48.37 5.98 4.50
CA VAL A 145 48.22 5.33 3.20
C VAL A 145 46.95 5.86 2.55
N ASN A 146 47.06 6.31 1.30
CA ASN A 146 45.90 6.70 0.51
C ASN A 146 45.26 5.44 -0.12
N PRO A 147 44.01 5.11 0.23
CA PRO A 147 43.30 3.96 -0.30
C PRO A 147 42.68 4.16 -1.71
N GLY A 148 42.85 5.33 -2.34
CA GLY A 148 42.31 5.56 -3.69
C GLY A 148 40.79 5.66 -3.78
N GLY A 149 40.11 6.16 -2.74
CA GLY A 149 38.66 6.31 -2.68
C GLY A 149 38.20 7.55 -1.91
N ALA A 150 36.90 7.84 -1.97
CA ALA A 150 36.28 8.96 -1.27
C ALA A 150 35.00 8.55 -0.54
N LEU A 151 34.79 9.10 0.65
CA LEU A 151 33.52 9.04 1.38
C LEU A 151 32.54 10.01 0.73
N ASN A 152 31.47 9.49 0.11
CA ASN A 152 30.43 10.32 -0.50
C ASN A 152 29.30 10.57 0.50
N VAL A 153 29.19 11.81 0.94
CA VAL A 153 28.15 12.26 1.87
C VAL A 153 26.98 12.88 1.10
N VAL A 154 25.77 12.34 1.29
CA VAL A 154 24.52 12.91 0.75
C VAL A 154 23.60 13.33 1.90
N PRO A 155 23.25 14.61 2.05
CA PRO A 155 22.34 15.07 3.09
C PRO A 155 20.91 14.53 2.90
N LYS A 156 20.25 14.12 3.99
CA LYS A 156 18.82 13.74 3.96
C LYS A 156 17.92 14.87 3.42
N SER A 157 18.33 16.14 3.57
CA SER A 157 17.61 17.31 3.04
C SER A 157 17.70 17.45 1.52
N SER A 158 18.78 16.98 0.85
CA SER A 158 18.86 17.02 -0.62
C SER A 158 17.93 15.99 -1.25
N CYS A 159 17.83 14.79 -0.67
CA CYS A 159 16.93 13.72 -1.15
C CYS A 159 15.46 14.16 -1.21
N HIS A 160 14.96 14.84 -0.17
CA HIS A 160 13.56 15.29 -0.13
C HIS A 160 13.27 16.42 -1.15
N SER A 161 14.20 17.37 -1.28
CA SER A 161 14.07 18.50 -2.20
C SER A 161 14.16 18.10 -3.68
N GLN A 162 14.92 17.03 -3.99
CA GLN A 162 15.16 16.54 -5.35
C GLN A 162 14.30 15.34 -5.73
N LEU A 163 13.55 14.75 -4.79
CA LEU A 163 12.55 13.74 -5.11
C LEU A 163 11.55 14.35 -6.08
N THR A 164 11.13 13.61 -7.10
CA THR A 164 10.01 13.98 -7.97
C THR A 164 9.13 12.77 -8.24
N LEU A 165 7.83 13.02 -8.38
CA LEU A 165 6.85 12.01 -8.83
C LEU A 165 6.53 12.27 -10.30
N SER A 166 6.24 11.22 -11.07
CA SER A 166 5.81 11.38 -12.47
C SER A 166 4.55 12.22 -12.63
N SER A 167 3.69 12.25 -11.60
CA SER A 167 2.50 13.08 -11.51
C SER A 167 2.16 13.34 -10.04
N SER A 168 1.34 14.36 -9.78
CA SER A 168 0.86 14.70 -8.43
C SER A 168 -0.57 14.21 -8.16
N ALA A 169 -1.29 13.73 -9.18
CA ALA A 169 -2.65 13.24 -9.04
C ALA A 169 -3.06 12.24 -10.13
N VAL A 170 -4.10 11.47 -9.83
CA VAL A 170 -4.81 10.61 -10.78
C VAL A 170 -6.31 10.58 -10.47
N ASN A 171 -7.10 10.38 -11.52
CA ASN A 171 -8.51 10.00 -11.40
C ASN A 171 -8.62 8.50 -11.64
N VAL A 172 -9.11 7.75 -10.65
CA VAL A 172 -9.43 6.32 -10.80
C VAL A 172 -10.92 6.16 -11.06
N SER A 173 -11.31 5.04 -11.68
CA SER A 173 -12.73 4.77 -11.92
C SER A 173 -13.48 4.54 -10.60
N GLY A 174 -14.79 4.76 -10.59
CA GLY A 174 -15.64 4.40 -9.45
C GLY A 174 -15.64 2.90 -9.14
N ASN A 175 -15.25 2.03 -10.09
CA ASN A 175 -15.04 0.60 -9.87
C ASN A 175 -13.71 0.28 -9.16
N GLY A 176 -12.88 1.28 -8.88
CA GLY A 176 -11.51 1.07 -8.40
C GLY A 176 -10.51 0.94 -9.53
N GLY A 177 -9.34 0.40 -9.20
CA GLY A 177 -8.26 0.14 -10.15
C GLY A 177 -6.88 0.22 -9.51
N SER A 178 -5.87 -0.17 -10.28
CA SER A 178 -4.47 -0.13 -9.87
C SER A 178 -3.65 0.74 -10.81
N GLY A 179 -2.53 1.25 -10.32
CA GLY A 179 -1.60 2.03 -11.13
C GLY A 179 -0.26 2.23 -10.44
N ASN A 180 0.59 3.04 -11.07
CA ASN A 180 1.99 3.16 -10.69
C ASN A 180 2.33 4.65 -10.57
N ILE A 181 3.07 5.02 -9.52
CA ILE A 181 3.67 6.34 -9.35
C ILE A 181 5.17 6.15 -9.53
N SER A 182 5.76 6.70 -10.59
CA SER A 182 7.21 6.66 -10.76
C SER A 182 7.86 7.69 -9.84
N VAL A 183 8.92 7.27 -9.15
CA VAL A 183 9.64 8.05 -8.15
C VAL A 183 11.07 8.23 -8.64
N THR A 184 11.47 9.48 -8.88
CA THR A 184 12.86 9.82 -9.22
C THR A 184 13.53 10.47 -8.02
N VAL A 185 14.70 9.95 -7.65
CA VAL A 185 15.54 10.48 -6.58
C VAL A 185 17.02 10.30 -6.95
N PRO A 186 17.93 11.10 -6.38
CA PRO A 186 19.38 10.84 -6.47
C PRO A 186 19.75 9.43 -5.98
N SER A 187 20.88 8.90 -6.46
CA SER A 187 21.38 7.59 -6.03
C SER A 187 21.65 7.57 -4.52
N GLY A 188 21.32 6.45 -3.88
CA GLY A 188 21.46 6.27 -2.42
C GLY A 188 20.34 6.92 -1.57
N CYS A 189 19.44 7.70 -2.17
CA CYS A 189 18.31 8.26 -1.43
C CYS A 189 17.25 7.19 -1.12
N GLN A 190 16.91 7.05 0.16
CA GLN A 190 15.80 6.23 0.63
C GLN A 190 14.50 7.04 0.70
N TRP A 191 13.39 6.41 0.38
CA TRP A 191 12.06 7.00 0.51
C TRP A 191 11.06 5.99 1.09
N LYS A 192 9.99 6.53 1.69
CA LYS A 192 8.86 5.77 2.25
C LYS A 192 7.58 6.15 1.52
N ALA A 193 6.68 5.19 1.35
CA ALA A 193 5.35 5.40 0.81
C ALA A 193 4.29 4.95 1.81
N GLY A 194 3.18 5.68 1.89
CA GLY A 194 2.04 5.31 2.72
C GLY A 194 0.75 5.98 2.26
N SER A 195 -0.36 5.27 2.41
CA SER A 195 -1.70 5.80 2.14
C SER A 195 -2.35 6.33 3.42
N ASN A 196 -3.17 7.38 3.32
CA ASN A 196 -3.98 7.88 4.42
C ASN A 196 -5.44 7.38 4.39
N ALA A 197 -5.81 6.57 3.40
CA ALA A 197 -7.17 6.11 3.18
C ALA A 197 -7.22 4.58 3.19
N SER A 198 -8.19 4.00 3.89
CA SER A 198 -8.33 2.54 4.03
C SER A 198 -8.66 1.83 2.70
N TRP A 199 -9.34 2.52 1.78
CA TRP A 199 -9.70 2.01 0.44
C TRP A 199 -8.56 2.12 -0.58
N LEU A 200 -7.40 2.66 -0.18
CA LEU A 200 -6.25 2.90 -1.05
C LEU A 200 -5.00 2.28 -0.44
N THR A 201 -4.37 1.36 -1.16
CA THR A 201 -3.13 0.70 -0.74
C THR A 201 -1.96 1.18 -1.60
N ALA A 202 -0.74 1.18 -1.03
CA ALA A 202 0.49 1.59 -1.71
C ALA A 202 1.66 0.69 -1.32
N THR A 203 2.40 0.18 -2.30
CA THR A 203 3.53 -0.72 -2.11
C THR A 203 4.69 -0.41 -3.07
N PRO A 204 5.96 -0.56 -2.66
CA PRO A 204 6.42 -0.95 -1.32
C PRO A 204 6.35 0.22 -0.33
N ALA A 205 6.33 -0.08 0.98
CA ALA A 205 6.32 0.94 2.04
C ALA A 205 7.66 1.70 2.15
N ASN A 206 8.73 1.14 1.61
CA ASN A 206 10.08 1.71 1.62
C ASN A 206 10.88 1.19 0.43
N ALA A 207 11.77 2.03 -0.11
CA ALA A 207 12.73 1.67 -1.15
C ALA A 207 13.93 2.64 -1.19
N THR A 208 14.94 2.29 -1.97
CA THR A 208 16.16 3.08 -2.18
C THR A 208 16.38 3.34 -3.67
N GLY A 209 16.80 4.55 -4.03
CA GLY A 209 17.03 4.94 -5.41
C GLY A 209 15.75 5.18 -6.21
N THR A 210 15.90 5.50 -7.49
CA THR A 210 14.77 5.69 -8.41
C THR A 210 13.99 4.39 -8.57
N GLY A 211 12.65 4.47 -8.61
CA GLY A 211 11.78 3.29 -8.66
C GLY A 211 10.31 3.66 -8.87
N ALA A 212 9.39 2.80 -8.39
CA ALA A 212 7.95 3.04 -8.49
C ALA A 212 7.21 2.59 -7.24
N VAL A 213 6.08 3.25 -6.95
CA VAL A 213 5.07 2.83 -5.98
C VAL A 213 3.84 2.37 -6.74
N SER A 214 3.47 1.10 -6.58
CA SER A 214 2.20 0.57 -7.07
C SER A 214 1.09 0.92 -6.08
N TYR A 215 -0.07 1.32 -6.58
CA TYR A 215 -1.25 1.54 -5.76
C TYR A 215 -2.45 0.75 -6.26
N THR A 216 -3.37 0.44 -5.36
CA THR A 216 -4.67 -0.15 -5.67
C THR A 216 -5.75 0.58 -4.88
N ALA A 217 -6.77 1.05 -5.60
CA ALA A 217 -7.98 1.66 -5.07
C ALA A 217 -9.15 0.67 -5.15
N GLU A 218 -9.84 0.46 -4.04
CA GLU A 218 -11.09 -0.32 -4.00
C GLU A 218 -12.24 0.41 -4.72
N ALA A 219 -13.30 -0.32 -5.05
CA ALA A 219 -14.52 0.28 -5.61
C ALA A 219 -15.17 1.28 -4.64
N ASN A 220 -15.78 2.33 -5.19
CA ASN A 220 -16.50 3.34 -4.43
C ASN A 220 -18.01 3.15 -4.55
N ASP A 221 -18.55 2.16 -3.84
CA ASP A 221 -19.97 1.78 -3.91
C ASP A 221 -20.91 2.78 -3.19
N TYR A 222 -20.38 3.83 -2.54
CA TYR A 222 -21.13 4.69 -1.60
C TYR A 222 -21.79 5.94 -2.20
N GLY A 223 -21.99 6.01 -3.52
CA GLY A 223 -22.77 7.08 -4.16
C GLY A 223 -22.18 8.51 -4.07
N VAL A 224 -21.08 8.72 -3.35
CA VAL A 224 -20.40 10.02 -3.17
C VAL A 224 -18.95 9.91 -3.61
N ALA A 225 -18.45 10.90 -4.36
CA ALA A 225 -17.04 10.96 -4.74
C ALA A 225 -16.13 11.06 -3.50
N ARG A 226 -14.95 10.42 -3.56
CA ARG A 226 -13.97 10.42 -2.48
C ARG A 226 -12.57 10.74 -2.99
N THR A 227 -11.75 11.30 -2.10
CA THR A 227 -10.35 11.62 -2.40
C THR A 227 -9.46 11.08 -1.28
N GLY A 228 -8.37 10.42 -1.66
CA GLY A 228 -7.37 9.87 -0.78
C GLY A 228 -5.98 10.27 -1.24
N TYR A 229 -4.98 10.11 -0.38
CA TYR A 229 -3.61 10.53 -0.64
C TYR A 229 -2.62 9.42 -0.38
N ILE A 230 -1.64 9.30 -1.28
CA ILE A 230 -0.42 8.54 -1.06
C ILE A 230 0.71 9.53 -0.85
N VAL A 231 1.43 9.41 0.27
CA VAL A 231 2.59 10.24 0.57
C VAL A 231 3.86 9.45 0.28
N VAL A 232 4.67 9.92 -0.67
CA VAL A 232 5.94 9.30 -1.06
C VAL A 232 7.07 10.26 -0.78
N GLY A 233 7.93 9.89 0.18
CA GLY A 233 9.06 10.71 0.62
C GLY A 233 8.64 12.14 0.94
N GLY A 234 7.46 12.33 1.55
CA GLY A 234 6.87 13.62 1.92
C GLY A 234 6.20 14.41 0.79
N LYS A 235 6.21 13.93 -0.46
CA LYS A 235 5.35 14.48 -1.53
C LYS A 235 4.00 13.78 -1.55
N GLN A 236 2.95 14.56 -1.76
CA GLN A 236 1.58 14.08 -1.79
C GLN A 236 1.15 13.76 -3.23
N PHE A 237 0.59 12.57 -3.42
CA PHE A 237 -0.07 12.13 -4.64
C PHE A 237 -1.57 11.96 -4.38
N SER A 238 -2.40 12.71 -5.10
CA SER A 238 -3.85 12.73 -4.92
C SER A 238 -4.56 11.69 -5.78
N VAL A 239 -5.40 10.86 -5.17
CA VAL A 239 -6.26 9.90 -5.87
C VAL A 239 -7.70 10.34 -5.71
N SER A 240 -8.30 10.82 -6.80
CA SER A 240 -9.72 11.16 -6.86
C SER A 240 -10.50 10.00 -7.45
N GLN A 241 -11.61 9.65 -6.81
CA GLN A 241 -12.47 8.56 -7.23
C GLN A 241 -13.93 9.00 -7.20
N PRO A 242 -14.65 9.01 -8.35
CA PRO A 242 -16.07 9.28 -8.35
C PRO A 242 -16.83 8.15 -7.66
N ALA A 243 -18.12 8.35 -7.39
CA ALA A 243 -18.98 7.21 -7.08
C ALA A 243 -18.96 6.21 -8.23
N LYS A 244 -19.04 4.92 -7.91
CA LYS A 244 -19.30 3.89 -8.91
C LYS A 244 -20.60 4.21 -9.63
N ALA A 245 -20.58 4.15 -10.96
CA ALA A 245 -21.78 4.34 -11.76
C ALA A 245 -22.82 3.30 -11.34
N THR A 246 -23.97 3.78 -10.90
CA THR A 246 -25.12 2.97 -10.50
C THR A 246 -25.71 2.28 -11.74
N ALA A 247 -25.85 0.95 -11.71
CA ALA A 247 -26.57 0.25 -12.77
C ALA A 247 -28.03 0.72 -12.81
N THR A 248 -28.68 0.69 -13.97
CA THR A 248 -30.11 1.04 -14.08
C THR A 248 -30.93 -0.23 -13.92
N VAL A 249 -31.76 -0.29 -12.88
CA VAL A 249 -32.79 -1.31 -12.73
C VAL A 249 -33.94 -0.97 -13.67
N VAL A 250 -34.33 -1.91 -14.53
CA VAL A 250 -35.36 -1.73 -15.55
C VAL A 250 -36.56 -2.60 -15.21
N GLU A 251 -37.77 -2.02 -15.25
CA GLU A 251 -39.03 -2.76 -15.15
C GLU A 251 -39.51 -3.22 -16.52
N PHE A 252 -39.89 -4.49 -16.59
CA PHE A 252 -40.52 -5.16 -17.71
C PHE A 252 -41.92 -5.62 -17.32
N TYR A 253 -42.79 -5.67 -18.32
CA TYR A 253 -44.15 -6.18 -18.22
C TYR A 253 -44.43 -7.20 -19.32
N ASN A 254 -45.07 -8.31 -18.95
CA ASN A 254 -45.55 -9.32 -19.87
C ASN A 254 -47.09 -9.30 -19.91
N PRO A 255 -47.71 -8.87 -21.03
CA PRO A 255 -49.16 -8.76 -21.14
C PRO A 255 -49.86 -10.12 -21.24
N ASP A 256 -49.18 -11.18 -21.63
CA ASP A 256 -49.78 -12.52 -21.71
C ASP A 256 -49.97 -13.13 -20.32
N LEU A 257 -49.16 -12.69 -19.35
CA LEU A 257 -49.16 -13.18 -17.97
C LEU A 257 -49.70 -12.17 -16.95
N ASP A 258 -49.86 -10.89 -17.33
CA ASP A 258 -50.04 -9.76 -16.39
C ASP A 258 -48.93 -9.70 -15.32
N HIS A 259 -47.68 -9.97 -15.73
CA HIS A 259 -46.54 -10.09 -14.83
C HIS A 259 -45.53 -8.97 -15.02
N TYR A 260 -44.96 -8.52 -13.89
CA TYR A 260 -43.84 -7.59 -13.83
C TYR A 260 -42.54 -8.30 -13.48
N PHE A 261 -41.44 -7.77 -13.98
CA PHE A 261 -40.08 -8.23 -13.72
C PHE A 261 -39.14 -7.03 -13.64
N ILE A 262 -38.11 -7.09 -12.80
CA ILE A 262 -37.05 -6.07 -12.75
C ILE A 262 -35.68 -6.73 -12.82
N THR A 263 -34.71 -6.05 -13.41
CA THR A 263 -33.29 -6.50 -13.36
C THR A 263 -32.33 -5.33 -13.60
N ALA A 264 -31.16 -5.37 -12.97
CA ALA A 264 -30.05 -4.47 -13.29
C ALA A 264 -28.98 -5.12 -14.17
N ASP A 265 -29.02 -6.44 -14.36
CA ASP A 265 -28.03 -7.16 -15.17
C ASP A 265 -28.22 -6.82 -16.66
N PRO A 266 -27.24 -6.16 -17.31
CA PRO A 266 -27.34 -5.80 -18.73
C PRO A 266 -27.51 -7.00 -19.67
N ASN A 267 -26.95 -8.16 -19.33
CA ASN A 267 -27.09 -9.37 -20.12
C ASN A 267 -28.51 -9.92 -20.01
N GLU A 268 -29.08 -9.93 -18.81
CA GLU A 268 -30.46 -10.35 -18.59
C GLU A 268 -31.44 -9.38 -19.26
N GLN A 269 -31.21 -8.06 -19.14
CA GLN A 269 -31.99 -7.06 -19.87
C GLN A 269 -31.97 -7.31 -21.38
N THR A 270 -30.79 -7.53 -21.96
CA THR A 270 -30.65 -7.81 -23.41
C THR A 270 -31.35 -9.12 -23.80
N PHE A 271 -31.28 -10.14 -22.95
CA PHE A 271 -31.93 -11.43 -23.19
C PHE A 271 -33.46 -11.30 -23.15
N VAL A 272 -34.01 -10.55 -22.18
CA VAL A 272 -35.44 -10.24 -22.09
C VAL A 272 -35.90 -9.41 -23.30
N ASP A 273 -35.16 -8.36 -23.66
CA ASP A 273 -35.46 -7.50 -24.83
C ASP A 273 -35.48 -8.27 -26.15
N SER A 274 -34.70 -9.35 -26.27
CA SER A 274 -34.66 -10.18 -27.48
C SER A 274 -35.95 -10.97 -27.72
N GLY A 275 -36.85 -11.07 -26.73
CA GLY A 275 -38.06 -11.89 -26.78
C GLY A 275 -37.82 -13.38 -26.53
N ALA A 276 -36.59 -13.79 -26.19
CA ALA A 276 -36.23 -15.20 -25.97
C ALA A 276 -36.98 -15.87 -24.80
N VAL A 277 -37.55 -15.09 -23.88
CA VAL A 277 -38.25 -15.55 -22.67
C VAL A 277 -39.72 -15.13 -22.62
N GLY A 278 -40.32 -14.91 -23.79
CA GLY A 278 -41.72 -14.49 -23.94
C GLY A 278 -41.89 -13.02 -24.25
N ARG A 279 -43.14 -12.54 -24.28
CA ARG A 279 -43.50 -11.19 -24.73
C ARG A 279 -43.30 -10.11 -23.65
N TRP A 280 -42.10 -10.03 -23.10
CA TRP A 280 -41.72 -8.98 -22.16
C TRP A 280 -41.45 -7.66 -22.88
N GLN A 281 -41.91 -6.57 -22.28
CA GLN A 281 -41.74 -5.21 -22.80
C GLN A 281 -41.28 -4.30 -21.67
N ARG A 282 -40.32 -3.41 -21.95
CA ARG A 282 -39.92 -2.37 -21.00
C ARG A 282 -41.11 -1.45 -20.72
N THR A 283 -41.44 -1.22 -19.45
CA THR A 283 -42.56 -0.35 -19.07
C THR A 283 -42.22 1.15 -19.19
N GLY A 284 -40.93 1.46 -19.29
CA GLY A 284 -40.39 2.81 -19.16
C GLY A 284 -40.07 3.20 -17.71
N ASN A 285 -40.53 2.43 -16.72
CA ASN A 285 -40.14 2.65 -15.33
C ASN A 285 -38.74 2.11 -15.06
N THR A 286 -37.91 2.92 -14.41
CA THR A 286 -36.54 2.57 -14.03
C THR A 286 -36.17 3.21 -12.69
N PHE A 287 -35.14 2.68 -12.04
CA PHE A 287 -34.48 3.35 -10.92
C PHE A 287 -33.00 2.98 -10.87
N LYS A 288 -32.19 3.78 -10.15
CA LYS A 288 -30.76 3.54 -10.00
C LYS A 288 -30.50 2.44 -8.96
N ALA A 289 -29.58 1.54 -9.26
CA ALA A 289 -29.01 0.61 -8.31
C ALA A 289 -27.81 1.25 -7.60
N GLY A 290 -27.89 1.44 -6.29
CA GLY A 290 -26.75 1.87 -5.48
C GLY A 290 -27.09 1.92 -4.01
N GLY A 291 -26.12 1.59 -3.17
CA GLY A 291 -26.30 1.51 -1.73
C GLY A 291 -25.45 0.39 -1.13
N PRO A 292 -25.42 0.29 0.20
CA PRO A 292 -24.52 -0.62 0.91
C PRO A 292 -24.96 -2.10 0.88
N ASN A 293 -26.20 -2.41 0.49
CA ASN A 293 -26.75 -3.75 0.59
C ASN A 293 -27.00 -4.37 -0.79
N GLN A 294 -26.55 -5.61 -0.97
CA GLN A 294 -26.92 -6.43 -2.12
C GLN A 294 -28.39 -6.88 -2.01
N VAL A 295 -29.12 -6.83 -3.12
CA VAL A 295 -30.48 -7.31 -3.25
C VAL A 295 -30.45 -8.76 -3.67
N CYS A 296 -30.95 -9.62 -2.78
CA CYS A 296 -31.14 -11.02 -3.07
C CYS A 296 -32.43 -11.21 -3.86
N ARG A 297 -32.32 -11.87 -5.02
CA ARG A 297 -33.44 -12.31 -5.84
C ARG A 297 -33.76 -13.77 -5.52
N PHE A 298 -35.03 -14.01 -5.25
CA PHE A 298 -35.60 -15.33 -5.07
C PHE A 298 -36.70 -15.55 -6.09
N TYR A 299 -36.92 -16.80 -6.45
CA TYR A 299 -38.12 -17.27 -7.14
C TYR A 299 -38.86 -18.27 -6.26
N GLY A 300 -40.18 -18.35 -6.33
CA GLY A 300 -40.89 -19.42 -5.61
C GLY A 300 -40.42 -20.79 -6.10
N ASN A 301 -40.45 -21.80 -5.21
CA ASN A 301 -40.01 -23.14 -5.56
C ASN A 301 -40.84 -23.71 -6.74
N SER A 302 -40.22 -23.78 -7.91
CA SER A 302 -40.84 -24.21 -9.17
C SER A 302 -40.96 -25.73 -9.29
N ALA A 303 -40.46 -26.51 -8.33
CA ALA A 303 -40.63 -27.96 -8.33
C ALA A 303 -42.12 -28.32 -8.24
N THR A 304 -42.55 -29.25 -9.09
CA THR A 304 -43.92 -29.74 -9.13
C THR A 304 -44.22 -30.59 -7.91
N ASN A 305 -45.29 -30.25 -7.19
CA ASN A 305 -45.84 -31.08 -6.14
C ASN A 305 -46.54 -32.29 -6.77
N PRO A 306 -46.10 -33.54 -6.51
CA PRO A 306 -46.69 -34.73 -7.12
C PRO A 306 -48.13 -34.99 -6.66
N ALA A 307 -48.57 -34.42 -5.53
CA ALA A 307 -49.93 -34.57 -5.03
C ALA A 307 -50.93 -33.63 -5.70
N THR A 308 -50.51 -32.42 -6.10
CA THR A 308 -51.42 -31.40 -6.64
C THR A 308 -51.17 -31.07 -8.12
N GLY A 309 -50.01 -31.46 -8.67
CA GLY A 309 -49.57 -31.07 -10.00
C GLY A 309 -49.14 -29.60 -10.14
N ALA A 310 -49.27 -28.80 -9.07
CA ALA A 310 -48.89 -27.39 -9.04
C ALA A 310 -47.46 -27.20 -8.48
N PRO A 311 -46.78 -26.08 -8.79
CA PRO A 311 -45.51 -25.72 -8.15
C PRO A 311 -45.65 -25.58 -6.62
N TYR A 312 -44.58 -25.91 -5.87
CA TYR A 312 -44.57 -25.75 -4.42
C TYR A 312 -44.63 -24.30 -3.96
N GLY A 313 -44.01 -23.38 -4.71
CA GLY A 313 -43.96 -21.95 -4.40
C GLY A 313 -44.71 -21.08 -5.39
N PRO A 314 -44.83 -19.78 -5.09
CA PRO A 314 -45.46 -18.80 -5.98
C PRO A 314 -44.68 -18.64 -7.28
N ASN A 315 -45.38 -18.40 -8.40
CA ASN A 315 -44.77 -18.07 -9.70
C ASN A 315 -44.21 -16.63 -9.76
N SER A 316 -43.59 -16.16 -8.68
CA SER A 316 -43.16 -14.78 -8.51
C SER A 316 -41.70 -14.71 -8.16
N HIS A 317 -41.05 -13.64 -8.62
CA HIS A 317 -39.81 -13.18 -8.01
C HIS A 317 -40.09 -12.46 -6.69
N PHE A 318 -39.16 -12.54 -5.75
CA PHE A 318 -39.13 -11.77 -4.50
C PHE A 318 -37.74 -11.18 -4.31
N TYR A 319 -37.69 -9.89 -3.96
CA TYR A 319 -36.44 -9.13 -3.84
C TYR A 319 -36.34 -8.55 -2.43
N THR A 320 -35.18 -8.68 -1.80
CA THR A 320 -34.90 -8.05 -0.51
C THR A 320 -33.46 -7.54 -0.40
N ALA A 321 -33.32 -6.31 0.10
CA ALA A 321 -32.04 -5.72 0.51
C ALA A 321 -31.73 -5.95 1.99
N ASN A 322 -32.68 -6.48 2.77
CA ASN A 322 -32.46 -6.78 4.17
C ASN A 322 -31.55 -8.01 4.28
N ALA A 323 -30.33 -7.80 4.78
CA ALA A 323 -29.32 -8.85 4.84
C ALA A 323 -29.74 -10.04 5.72
N ALA A 324 -30.46 -9.78 6.82
CA ALA A 324 -30.96 -10.82 7.70
C ALA A 324 -32.10 -11.60 7.05
N GLU A 325 -33.04 -10.93 6.37
CA GLU A 325 -34.11 -11.60 5.63
C GLU A 325 -33.54 -12.45 4.47
N CYS A 326 -32.60 -11.91 3.70
CA CYS A 326 -31.94 -12.67 2.64
C CYS A 326 -31.24 -13.92 3.21
N ALA A 327 -30.47 -13.78 4.29
CA ALA A 327 -29.79 -14.90 4.91
C ALA A 327 -30.79 -15.95 5.42
N PHE A 328 -31.87 -15.50 6.07
CA PHE A 328 -32.92 -16.38 6.57
C PHE A 328 -33.64 -17.13 5.45
N LEU A 329 -34.13 -16.44 4.41
CA LEU A 329 -34.83 -17.07 3.29
C LEU A 329 -33.99 -18.12 2.56
N LYS A 330 -32.67 -17.92 2.44
CA LYS A 330 -31.75 -18.93 1.88
C LYS A 330 -31.75 -20.24 2.66
N THR A 331 -31.96 -20.20 3.98
CA THR A 331 -32.02 -21.40 4.83
C THR A 331 -33.35 -22.16 4.72
N LEU A 332 -34.40 -21.51 4.22
CA LEU A 332 -35.74 -22.10 4.13
C LEU A 332 -36.00 -22.88 2.85
N PHE A 333 -35.04 -22.93 1.90
CA PHE A 333 -35.25 -23.66 0.66
C PHE A 333 -35.46 -25.14 0.94
N ASN A 334 -36.60 -25.67 0.48
CA ASN A 334 -36.93 -27.08 0.55
C ASN A 334 -37.50 -27.51 -0.81
N PRO A 335 -36.83 -28.41 -1.55
CA PRO A 335 -37.24 -28.78 -2.91
C PRO A 335 -38.61 -29.47 -2.96
N THR A 336 -39.09 -30.02 -1.84
CA THR A 336 -40.35 -30.77 -1.75
C THR A 336 -41.39 -30.10 -0.85
N ALA A 337 -41.25 -28.80 -0.59
CA ALA A 337 -42.22 -28.04 0.18
C ALA A 337 -42.28 -26.58 -0.31
N SER A 338 -43.34 -25.87 0.09
CA SER A 338 -43.50 -24.45 -0.17
C SER A 338 -42.32 -23.67 0.41
N SER A 339 -41.53 -23.09 -0.48
CA SER A 339 -40.32 -22.36 -0.13
C SER A 339 -39.93 -21.39 -1.23
N TRP A 340 -38.97 -20.51 -0.91
CA TRP A 340 -38.31 -19.63 -1.85
C TRP A 340 -36.96 -20.23 -2.26
N LYS A 341 -36.65 -20.19 -3.55
CA LYS A 341 -35.38 -20.60 -4.13
C LYS A 341 -34.55 -19.36 -4.43
N PHE A 342 -33.34 -19.29 -3.87
CA PHE A 342 -32.40 -18.21 -4.18
C PHE A 342 -31.87 -18.35 -5.61
N GLU A 343 -31.94 -17.27 -6.39
CA GLU A 343 -31.48 -17.23 -7.78
C GLU A 343 -30.14 -16.50 -7.94
N GLY A 344 -29.90 -15.49 -7.10
CA GLY A 344 -28.70 -14.68 -7.19
C GLY A 344 -28.83 -13.32 -6.52
N ASN A 345 -27.75 -12.56 -6.56
CA ASN A 345 -27.79 -11.13 -6.26
C ASN A 345 -27.91 -10.37 -7.58
N ASP A 346 -28.81 -9.41 -7.66
CA ASP A 346 -29.10 -8.68 -8.91
C ASP A 346 -28.49 -7.27 -8.90
N PHE A 347 -28.78 -6.50 -7.86
CA PHE A 347 -28.28 -5.13 -7.72
C PHE A 347 -28.02 -4.72 -6.28
N ALA A 348 -27.40 -3.57 -6.07
CA ALA A 348 -27.24 -2.98 -4.75
C ALA A 348 -28.26 -1.86 -4.50
N THR A 349 -28.73 -1.72 -3.26
CA THR A 349 -29.64 -0.65 -2.85
C THR A 349 -29.50 -0.35 -1.35
N THR A 350 -30.22 0.64 -0.85
CA THR A 350 -30.35 0.89 0.60
C THR A 350 -31.69 0.28 1.08
N PRO A 351 -31.72 -0.53 2.15
CA PRO A 351 -32.99 -1.03 2.70
C PRO A 351 -33.86 0.11 3.23
N ALA A 352 -35.17 0.02 3.05
CA ALA A 352 -36.10 0.94 3.69
C ALA A 352 -36.08 0.78 5.22
N SER A 353 -36.15 1.89 5.95
CA SER A 353 -36.26 1.89 7.41
C SER A 353 -37.68 2.28 7.79
N ASN A 354 -38.43 1.36 8.41
CA ASN A 354 -39.83 1.56 8.80
C ASN A 354 -40.72 2.10 7.65
N GLY A 355 -40.53 1.57 6.44
CA GLY A 355 -41.30 2.00 5.26
C GLY A 355 -40.94 3.39 4.72
N ALA A 356 -39.77 3.92 5.07
CA ALA A 356 -39.31 5.23 4.63
C ALA A 356 -37.86 5.22 4.14
N CYS A 357 -37.54 6.20 3.29
CA CYS A 357 -36.19 6.47 2.78
C CYS A 357 -35.65 7.78 3.36
N THR A 358 -34.42 7.76 3.85
CA THR A 358 -33.72 8.93 4.42
C THR A 358 -32.70 9.49 3.43
N GLY A 359 -32.17 10.68 3.70
CA GLY A 359 -31.04 11.24 2.92
C GLY A 359 -31.36 11.60 1.47
N GLY A 360 -32.64 11.83 1.14
CA GLY A 360 -33.06 12.18 -0.23
C GLY A 360 -33.11 11.01 -1.21
N LEU A 361 -32.99 9.77 -0.73
CA LEU A 361 -33.15 8.57 -1.58
C LEU A 361 -34.58 8.45 -2.12
N VAL A 362 -34.70 7.83 -3.29
CA VAL A 362 -35.96 7.58 -4.01
C VAL A 362 -36.62 6.31 -3.46
N PRO A 363 -37.88 6.38 -2.97
CA PRO A 363 -38.61 5.20 -2.53
C PRO A 363 -38.88 4.21 -3.67
N VAL A 364 -38.69 2.92 -3.38
CA VAL A 364 -39.08 1.81 -4.26
C VAL A 364 -40.13 0.96 -3.54
N TYR A 365 -41.30 0.87 -4.16
CA TYR A 365 -42.50 0.25 -3.64
C TYR A 365 -42.60 -1.20 -4.11
N ARG A 366 -43.23 -2.04 -3.28
CA ARG A 366 -43.60 -3.42 -3.64
C ARG A 366 -45.09 -3.66 -3.45
N ALA A 367 -45.68 -4.31 -4.43
CA ALA A 367 -47.05 -4.81 -4.38
C ALA A 367 -47.05 -6.30 -4.70
N TYR A 368 -47.96 -7.05 -4.08
CA TYR A 368 -48.13 -8.49 -4.34
C TYR A 368 -49.58 -8.79 -4.67
N ASN A 369 -49.83 -9.51 -5.76
CA ASN A 369 -51.19 -9.86 -6.17
C ASN A 369 -51.86 -10.92 -5.28
N ASN A 370 -51.15 -11.44 -4.26
CA ASN A 370 -51.61 -12.51 -3.38
C ASN A 370 -52.07 -13.77 -4.13
N GLY A 371 -51.49 -14.02 -5.31
CA GLY A 371 -51.96 -15.06 -6.23
C GLY A 371 -51.88 -16.46 -5.63
N PHE A 372 -50.81 -16.77 -4.88
CA PHE A 372 -50.55 -18.11 -4.36
C PHE A 372 -51.62 -18.55 -3.37
N ALA A 373 -52.01 -17.66 -2.46
CA ALA A 373 -53.08 -17.91 -1.50
C ALA A 373 -54.46 -18.00 -2.18
N GLN A 374 -54.62 -17.39 -3.34
CA GLN A 374 -55.85 -17.40 -4.14
C GLN A 374 -55.92 -18.54 -5.16
N GLY A 375 -54.84 -19.32 -5.32
CA GLY A 375 -54.75 -20.36 -6.35
C GLY A 375 -54.69 -19.81 -7.78
N VAL A 376 -54.25 -18.56 -7.95
CA VAL A 376 -54.04 -17.91 -9.26
C VAL A 376 -52.55 -17.57 -9.44
N ASP A 377 -52.18 -17.16 -10.65
CA ASP A 377 -50.79 -16.87 -10.95
C ASP A 377 -50.26 -15.73 -10.06
N SER A 378 -49.04 -15.88 -9.56
CA SER A 378 -48.47 -14.98 -8.56
C SER A 378 -47.48 -14.01 -9.17
N ASN A 379 -47.54 -12.74 -8.80
CA ASN A 379 -46.52 -11.79 -9.19
C ASN A 379 -46.34 -10.66 -8.18
N HIS A 380 -45.09 -10.25 -7.97
CA HIS A 380 -44.74 -9.03 -7.27
C HIS A 380 -44.37 -7.97 -8.30
N ARG A 381 -44.88 -6.76 -8.10
CA ARG A 381 -44.42 -5.58 -8.81
C ARG A 381 -43.52 -4.77 -7.90
N ILE A 382 -42.34 -4.40 -8.39
CA ILE A 382 -41.38 -3.55 -7.68
C ILE A 382 -41.07 -2.34 -8.56
N THR A 383 -41.38 -1.14 -8.07
CA THR A 383 -41.25 0.08 -8.89
C THR A 383 -40.95 1.30 -8.03
N SER A 384 -40.18 2.26 -8.56
CA SER A 384 -39.98 3.59 -7.98
C SER A 384 -41.10 4.57 -8.36
N ASN A 385 -41.92 4.22 -9.34
CA ASN A 385 -43.00 5.07 -9.83
C ASN A 385 -44.23 4.94 -8.93
N LEU A 386 -44.47 5.96 -8.10
CA LEU A 386 -45.59 6.00 -7.16
C LEU A 386 -46.95 5.86 -7.86
N ALA A 387 -47.14 6.50 -9.02
CA ALA A 387 -48.41 6.43 -9.74
C ALA A 387 -48.66 5.00 -10.27
N ALA A 388 -47.63 4.36 -10.81
CA ALA A 388 -47.72 2.97 -11.28
C ALA A 388 -48.00 2.00 -10.12
N TYR A 389 -47.36 2.20 -8.97
CA TYR A 389 -47.63 1.45 -7.75
C TYR A 389 -49.08 1.61 -7.28
N GLN A 390 -49.58 2.85 -7.21
CA GLN A 390 -50.95 3.15 -6.81
C GLN A 390 -51.98 2.54 -7.77
N GLN A 391 -51.70 2.52 -9.08
CA GLN A 391 -52.53 1.84 -10.07
C GLN A 391 -52.59 0.33 -9.81
N THR A 392 -51.45 -0.31 -9.55
CA THR A 392 -51.40 -1.74 -9.22
C THR A 392 -52.17 -2.07 -7.94
N VAL A 393 -52.05 -1.25 -6.90
CA VAL A 393 -52.82 -1.42 -5.66
C VAL A 393 -54.32 -1.20 -5.91
N ALA A 394 -54.70 -0.19 -6.69
CA ALA A 394 -56.09 0.06 -7.06
C ALA A 394 -56.71 -1.09 -7.88
N ALA A 395 -55.88 -1.87 -8.59
CA ALA A 395 -56.28 -3.10 -9.28
C ALA A 395 -56.45 -4.32 -8.33
N GLY A 396 -56.34 -4.12 -7.01
CA GLY A 396 -56.61 -5.15 -6.00
C GLY A 396 -55.38 -5.86 -5.45
N TRP A 397 -54.18 -5.44 -5.82
CA TRP A 397 -52.94 -6.01 -5.28
C TRP A 397 -52.66 -5.50 -3.87
N SER A 398 -52.13 -6.38 -3.01
CA SER A 398 -51.73 -6.03 -1.65
C SER A 398 -50.59 -5.01 -1.66
N ALA A 399 -50.80 -3.91 -0.94
CA ALA A 399 -49.84 -2.83 -0.76
C ALA A 399 -48.81 -3.20 0.31
N GLU A 400 -47.57 -3.54 -0.08
CA GLU A 400 -46.49 -3.82 0.87
C GLU A 400 -45.65 -2.59 1.22
N GLY A 401 -45.86 -1.48 0.53
CA GLY A 401 -45.23 -0.19 0.80
C GLY A 401 -43.80 -0.09 0.28
N VAL A 402 -43.02 0.81 0.88
CA VAL A 402 -41.62 1.08 0.52
C VAL A 402 -40.72 0.01 1.13
N VAL A 403 -39.99 -0.72 0.29
CA VAL A 403 -39.12 -1.82 0.71
C VAL A 403 -37.64 -1.59 0.37
N LEU A 404 -37.35 -0.77 -0.64
CA LEU A 404 -35.98 -0.38 -1.03
C LEU A 404 -35.90 1.14 -1.20
N CYS A 405 -34.69 1.68 -1.12
CA CYS A 405 -34.36 3.09 -1.28
C CYS A 405 -33.23 3.25 -2.29
N ALA A 406 -33.58 3.74 -3.49
CA ALA A 406 -32.68 3.93 -4.61
C ALA A 406 -32.00 5.31 -4.57
N PRO A 407 -30.81 5.48 -5.16
CA PRO A 407 -30.23 6.80 -5.41
C PRO A 407 -31.10 7.66 -6.33
N GLN A 408 -31.04 8.99 -6.17
CA GLN A 408 -31.62 9.97 -7.11
C GLN A 408 -30.94 9.91 -8.47
#